data_AF-A0A444IVY8-F1
#
_entry.id   AF-A0A444IVY8-F1
#
_cell.length_a   1.000
_cell.length_b   1.000
_cell.length_c   1.000
_cell.angle_alpha   90.00
_cell.angle_beta   90.00
_cell.angle_gamma   90.00
#
_symmetry.space_group_name_H-M   'P 1'
#
loop_
_entity.id
_entity.type
_entity.pdbx_description
1 polymer ?
#
loop_
_entity_poly.entity_id
_entity_poly.type
_entity_poly.pdbx_seq_one_letter_code
_entity_poly.pdbx_strand_id
1 'polypeptide(L)'
;MTPKEIAEVAIQKMNKKITNELFLIIQNDRELMKEYLRAVENSTLETVNQTIGKEIKKAYGLVNCNNREDNPSCTLIQSHQQFE
;
A
#
# COMPACT_ATOMS: atom_id res chain seq x y z
N MET A 1 -23.69 -9.08 14.24
CA MET A 1 -22.73 -9.60 13.25
C MET A 1 -22.25 -10.96 13.71
N THR A 2 -22.18 -11.93 12.82
CA THR A 2 -21.51 -13.22 13.04
C THR A 2 -19.99 -13.04 13.01
N PRO A 3 -19.20 -14.01 13.53
CA PRO A 3 -17.74 -13.96 13.41
C PRO A 3 -17.24 -13.80 11.97
N LYS A 4 -17.94 -14.43 11.01
CA LYS A 4 -17.65 -14.30 9.58
C LYS A 4 -17.86 -12.87 9.08
N GLU A 5 -19.00 -12.26 9.41
CA GLU A 5 -19.30 -10.87 9.01
C GLU A 5 -18.31 -9.87 9.61
N ILE A 6 -17.84 -10.12 10.85
CA ILE A 6 -16.81 -9.28 11.49
C ILE A 6 -15.49 -9.36 10.68
N ALA A 7 -15.08 -10.57 10.31
CA ALA A 7 -13.86 -10.78 9.54
C ALA A 7 -13.94 -10.14 8.14
N GLU A 8 -15.07 -10.32 7.43
CA GLU A 8 -15.29 -9.74 6.11
C GLU A 8 -15.20 -8.21 6.14
N VAL A 9 -15.85 -7.57 7.11
CA VAL A 9 -15.80 -6.10 7.27
C VAL A 9 -14.37 -5.64 7.61
N ALA A 10 -13.66 -6.37 8.46
CA ALA A 10 -12.28 -6.04 8.82
C ALA A 10 -11.34 -6.16 7.61
N ILE A 11 -11.46 -7.22 6.83
CA ILE A 11 -10.67 -7.45 5.61
C ILE A 11 -10.94 -6.36 4.59
N GLN A 12 -12.20 -6.01 4.32
CA GLN A 12 -12.55 -4.92 3.41
C GLN A 12 -11.95 -3.58 3.83
N LYS A 13 -11.92 -3.29 5.15
CA LYS A 13 -11.25 -2.09 5.67
C LYS A 13 -9.73 -2.15 5.46
N MET A 14 -9.13 -3.32 5.63
CA MET A 14 -7.70 -3.52 5.42
C MET A 14 -7.33 -3.42 3.95
N ASN A 15 -8.08 -4.02 3.02
CA ASN A 15 -7.81 -3.96 1.57
C ASN A 15 -7.76 -2.50 1.07
N LYS A 16 -8.60 -1.63 1.63
CA LYS A 16 -8.57 -0.18 1.33
C LYS A 16 -7.36 0.55 1.88
N LYS A 17 -6.67 0.01 2.88
CA LYS A 17 -5.52 0.64 3.56
C LYS A 17 -4.19 -0.05 3.29
N ILE A 18 -4.21 -1.26 2.75
CA ILE A 18 -3.03 -2.15 2.69
C ILE A 18 -1.84 -1.49 1.99
N THR A 19 -2.07 -0.69 0.96
CA THR A 19 -1.01 0.08 0.30
C THR A 19 -0.34 1.03 1.28
N ASN A 20 -1.12 1.87 1.97
CA ASN A 20 -0.61 2.78 3.00
C ASN A 20 0.14 2.03 4.12
N GLU A 21 -0.42 0.92 4.62
CA GLU A 21 0.21 0.14 5.68
C GLU A 21 1.57 -0.43 5.24
N LEU A 22 1.68 -0.93 4.00
CA LEU A 22 2.97 -1.44 3.51
C LEU A 22 4.00 -0.34 3.27
N PHE A 23 3.56 0.83 2.79
CA PHE A 23 4.47 1.98 2.70
C PHE A 23 4.90 2.49 4.08
N LEU A 24 4.05 2.42 5.11
CA LEU A 24 4.44 2.69 6.49
C LEU A 24 5.46 1.70 7.03
N ILE A 25 5.34 0.40 6.70
CA ILE A 25 6.34 -0.60 7.07
C ILE A 25 7.69 -0.24 6.43
N ILE A 26 7.71 0.07 5.14
CA ILE A 26 8.93 0.50 4.45
C ILE A 26 9.52 1.75 5.11
N GLN A 27 8.68 2.75 5.42
CA GLN A 27 9.10 4.02 6.02
C GLN A 27 9.71 3.84 7.42
N ASN A 28 9.16 2.93 8.24
CA ASN A 28 9.54 2.77 9.64
C ASN A 28 10.61 1.69 9.85
N ASP A 29 10.89 0.86 8.85
CA ASP A 29 11.98 -0.10 8.87
C ASP A 29 13.25 0.53 8.27
N ARG A 30 14.35 0.53 9.04
CA ARG A 30 15.59 1.21 8.65
C ARG A 30 16.22 0.60 7.39
N GLU A 31 16.18 -0.71 7.24
CA GLU A 31 16.80 -1.39 6.11
C GLU A 31 15.95 -1.20 4.86
N LEU A 32 14.64 -1.38 4.96
CA LEU A 32 13.72 -1.16 3.84
C LEU A 32 13.73 0.29 3.37
N MET A 33 13.74 1.27 4.29
CA MET A 33 13.77 2.68 3.92
C MET A 33 15.08 3.04 3.19
N LYS A 34 16.20 2.48 3.63
CA LYS A 34 17.50 2.68 2.96
C LYS A 34 17.48 2.11 1.53
N GLU A 35 16.98 0.89 1.35
CA GLU A 35 16.90 0.29 0.01
C GLU A 35 15.86 0.98 -0.87
N TYR A 36 14.75 1.45 -0.30
CA TYR A 36 13.78 2.28 -0.99
C TYR A 36 14.41 3.58 -1.52
N LEU A 37 15.15 4.32 -0.68
CA LEU A 37 15.84 5.54 -1.11
C LEU A 37 16.86 5.27 -2.22
N ARG A 38 17.62 4.17 -2.10
CA ARG A 38 18.54 3.73 -3.16
C ARG A 38 17.82 3.41 -4.47
N ALA A 39 16.65 2.76 -4.40
CA ALA A 39 15.85 2.50 -5.59
C ALA A 39 15.34 3.80 -6.22
N VAL A 40 14.93 4.77 -5.40
CA VAL A 40 14.51 6.10 -5.87
C VAL A 40 15.67 6.89 -6.49
N GLU A 41 16.88 6.81 -5.95
CA GLU A 41 18.08 7.44 -6.54
C GLU A 41 18.42 6.88 -7.93
N ASN A 42 18.22 5.57 -8.12
CA ASN A 42 18.52 4.89 -9.38
C ASN A 42 17.35 4.90 -10.39
N SER A 43 16.22 5.51 -10.05
CA SER A 43 15.00 5.54 -10.86
C SER A 43 14.19 6.80 -10.55
N THR A 44 12.87 6.78 -10.74
CA THR A 44 12.00 7.87 -10.29
C THR A 44 11.14 7.41 -9.12
N LEU A 45 10.81 8.34 -8.22
CA LEU A 45 9.87 8.11 -7.11
C LEU A 45 8.58 7.45 -7.60
N GLU A 46 8.03 7.95 -8.71
CA GLU A 46 6.83 7.40 -9.33
C GLU A 46 7.01 5.95 -9.77
N THR A 47 8.10 5.61 -10.45
CA THR A 47 8.37 4.25 -10.93
C THR A 47 8.49 3.27 -9.77
N VAL A 48 9.22 3.64 -8.72
CA VAL A 48 9.39 2.82 -7.51
C VAL A 48 8.03 2.60 -6.85
N ASN A 49 7.26 3.66 -6.63
CA ASN A 49 5.96 3.58 -5.97
C ASN A 49 4.94 2.75 -6.74
N GLN A 50 4.86 2.94 -8.06
CA GLN A 50 3.98 2.14 -8.92
C GLN A 50 4.38 0.66 -8.94
N THR A 51 5.68 0.36 -8.95
CA THR A 51 6.18 -1.02 -8.94
C THR A 51 5.82 -1.71 -7.63
N ILE A 52 6.06 -1.06 -6.50
CA ILE A 52 5.65 -1.56 -5.18
C ILE A 52 4.13 -1.79 -5.16
N GLY A 53 3.33 -0.80 -5.57
CA GLY A 53 1.86 -0.94 -5.61
C GLY A 53 1.36 -2.11 -6.45
N LYS A 54 2.02 -2.41 -7.58
CA LYS A 54 1.71 -3.58 -8.41
C LYS A 54 2.05 -4.89 -7.72
N GLU A 55 3.19 -4.97 -7.05
CA GLU A 55 3.58 -6.17 -6.29
C GLU A 55 2.66 -6.41 -5.09
N ILE A 56 2.19 -5.35 -4.41
CA ILE A 56 1.18 -5.45 -3.35
C ILE A 56 -0.10 -6.07 -3.90
N LYS A 57 -0.63 -5.50 -4.98
CA LYS A 57 -1.86 -6.02 -5.62
C LYS A 57 -1.73 -7.50 -5.98
N LYS A 58 -0.60 -7.88 -6.57
CA LYS A 58 -0.30 -9.25 -6.99
C LYS A 58 -0.17 -10.22 -5.82
N ALA A 59 0.55 -9.83 -4.77
CA ALA A 59 0.82 -10.69 -3.60
C ALA A 59 -0.46 -11.06 -2.84
N TYR A 60 -1.43 -10.13 -2.77
CA TYR A 60 -2.68 -10.33 -2.04
C TYR A 60 -3.87 -10.70 -2.94
N GLY A 61 -3.67 -10.86 -4.26
CA GLY A 61 -4.73 -11.22 -5.20
C GLY A 61 -5.85 -10.17 -5.30
N LEU A 62 -5.50 -8.90 -5.10
CA LEU A 62 -6.45 -7.80 -4.96
C LEU A 62 -6.89 -7.24 -6.31
N VAL A 63 -8.08 -6.64 -6.37
CA VAL A 63 -8.55 -5.89 -7.53
C VAL A 63 -8.70 -4.41 -7.21
N ASN A 64 -8.59 -3.56 -8.23
CA ASN A 64 -8.69 -2.11 -8.02
C ASN A 64 -10.15 -1.75 -7.75
N CYS A 65 -10.40 -1.01 -6.68
CA CYS A 65 -11.65 -0.27 -6.55
C CYS A 65 -11.64 0.97 -7.46
N ASN A 66 -12.77 1.63 -7.66
CA ASN A 66 -12.78 2.94 -8.35
C ASN A 66 -12.45 4.13 -7.43
N ASN A 67 -11.93 3.86 -6.23
CA ASN A 67 -11.66 4.86 -5.21
C ASN A 67 -10.15 5.00 -4.96
N ARG A 68 -9.70 6.22 -4.72
CA ARG A 68 -8.34 6.50 -4.25
C ARG A 68 -8.38 7.04 -2.82
N GLU A 69 -7.32 6.77 -2.08
CA GLU A 69 -6.99 7.47 -0.85
C GLU A 69 -6.05 8.62 -1.22
N ASP A 70 -6.42 9.85 -0.86
CA ASP A 70 -5.68 11.08 -1.19
C ASP A 70 -4.95 11.69 0.02
N ASN A 71 -5.17 11.14 1.22
CA ASN A 71 -4.49 11.55 2.45
C ASN A 71 -3.91 10.33 3.19
N PRO A 72 -2.98 9.59 2.57
CA PRO A 72 -2.28 8.49 3.25
C PRO A 72 -1.49 9.05 4.45
N SER A 73 -1.39 8.24 5.50
CA SER A 73 -0.55 8.59 6.66
C SER A 73 0.94 8.39 6.38
N CYS A 74 1.28 7.57 5.39
CA CYS A 74 2.65 7.41 4.93
C CYS A 74 3.11 8.64 4.12
N THR A 75 4.34 9.09 4.36
CA THR A 75 4.93 10.24 3.67
C THR A 75 5.57 9.90 2.31
N LEU A 76 5.71 8.60 2.00
CA LEU A 76 6.32 8.12 0.75
C LEU A 76 5.40 8.23 -0.47
N ILE A 77 4.10 8.36 -0.24
CA ILE A 77 3.06 8.43 -1.26
C ILE A 77 2.12 9.60 -0.97
N GLN A 78 1.65 10.28 -2.02
CA GLN A 78 0.65 11.35 -1.88
C GLN A 78 -0.78 10.82 -1.99
N SER A 79 -0.98 9.76 -2.76
CA SER A 79 -2.25 9.06 -2.88
C SER A 79 -2.00 7.61 -3.27
N HIS A 80 -3.00 6.74 -3.09
CA HIS A 80 -2.95 5.40 -3.62
C HIS A 80 -4.31 4.87 -4.06
N GLN A 81 -4.28 3.90 -4.96
CA GLN A 81 -5.43 3.10 -5.35
C GLN A 81 -5.91 2.26 -4.17
N GLN A 82 -7.21 2.27 -3.87
CA GLN A 82 -7.81 1.32 -2.92
C GLN A 82 -8.09 -0.01 -3.61
N PHE A 83 -8.12 -1.08 -2.82
CA PHE A 83 -8.38 -2.43 -3.30
C PHE A 83 -9.60 -3.07 -2.62
N GLU A 84 -10.16 -4.08 -3.29
CA GLU A 84 -11.16 -5.01 -2.78
C GLU A 84 -10.69 -6.46 -2.90
#